data_AF-A0A945QV03-F1
#
_entry.id   AF-A0A945QV03-F1
#
_cell.length_a   1.000
_cell.length_b   1.000
_cell.length_c   1.000
_cell.angle_alpha   90.00
_cell.angle_beta   90.00
_cell.angle_gamma   90.00
#
_symmetry.space_group_name_H-M   'P 1'
#
loop_
_entity.id
_entity.type
_entity.pdbx_description
1 polymer ?
#
loop_
_entity_poly.entity_id
_entity_poly.type
_entity_poly.pdbx_seq_one_letter_code
_entity_poly.pdbx_strand_id
1 'polypeptide(L)'
;MQVIDRGIIFNAIIAPVRRKYSVASGLLKLNDGTLLCVFNTGPTKFSPTDQIVLMSSQDMGEIWVIRYDIFSTNFNQTIGAFHDAKIIELSPGHLLLSLFWVDRSDSSWPMSDAEYWQDMQQWSLGMAYYVAI
;
A
#
# COMPACT_ATOMS: atom_id res chain seq x y z
N MET A 1 21.61 6.90 17.53
CA MET A 1 20.98 6.16 16.42
C MET A 1 21.99 6.10 15.28
N GLN A 2 22.26 4.91 14.73
CA GLN A 2 23.20 4.71 13.64
C GLN A 2 22.54 3.83 12.58
N VAL A 3 22.66 4.22 11.31
CA VAL A 3 22.28 3.37 10.18
C VAL A 3 23.44 2.39 9.94
N ILE A 4 23.17 1.10 10.09
CA ILE A 4 24.18 0.04 9.91
C ILE A 4 24.11 -0.60 8.51
N ASP A 5 22.97 -0.49 7.83
CA ASP A 5 22.77 -1.05 6.49
C ASP A 5 21.60 -0.35 5.76
N ARG A 6 21.48 -0.56 4.45
CA ARG A 6 20.41 -0.05 3.58
C ARG A 6 20.13 -0.98 2.41
N GLY A 7 18.87 -1.06 1.99
CA GLY A 7 18.44 -1.86 0.85
C GLY A 7 17.29 -1.22 0.09
N ILE A 8 16.83 -1.91 -0.96
CA ILE A 8 15.68 -1.53 -1.78
C ILE A 8 14.62 -2.62 -1.63
N ILE A 9 13.42 -2.24 -1.16
CA ILE A 9 12.29 -3.16 -1.04
C ILE A 9 11.72 -3.49 -2.44
N PHE A 10 11.51 -2.45 -3.25
CA PHE A 10 10.96 -2.58 -4.59
C PHE A 10 11.61 -1.57 -5.55
N ASN A 11 12.11 -2.05 -6.69
CA ASN A 11 12.75 -1.20 -7.69
C ASN A 11 11.75 -0.72 -8.76
N ALA A 12 11.08 0.40 -8.47
CA ALA A 12 10.13 1.01 -9.39
C ALA A 12 10.77 1.54 -10.69
N ILE A 13 12.07 1.80 -10.72
CA ILE A 13 12.78 2.33 -11.91
C ILE A 13 12.70 1.35 -13.08
N ILE A 14 12.83 0.04 -12.80
CA ILE A 14 12.78 -1.01 -13.83
C ILE A 14 11.42 -1.70 -13.92
N ALA A 15 10.48 -1.38 -13.02
CA ALA A 15 9.15 -1.98 -13.01
C ALA A 15 8.31 -1.57 -14.23
N PRO A 16 7.27 -2.33 -14.59
CA PRO A 16 6.29 -1.94 -15.61
C PRO A 16 5.58 -0.62 -15.28
N VAL A 17 4.99 0.05 -16.27
CA VAL A 17 4.29 1.34 -16.12
C VAL A 17 3.32 1.34 -14.93
N ARG A 18 2.52 0.28 -14.77
CA ARG A 18 1.55 0.15 -13.67
C ARG A 18 2.14 0.10 -12.26
N ARG A 19 3.48 0.11 -12.10
CA ARG A 19 4.20 0.07 -10.82
C ARG A 19 5.37 1.07 -10.77
N LYS A 20 5.32 2.14 -11.57
CA LYS A 20 6.40 3.14 -11.64
C LYS A 20 6.44 4.10 -10.47
N TYR A 21 5.31 4.26 -9.79
CA TYR A 21 5.20 5.03 -8.56
C TYR A 21 4.89 4.05 -7.43
N SER A 22 5.80 3.92 -6.46
CA SER A 22 5.61 3.07 -5.28
C SER A 22 5.98 3.83 -4.01
N VAL A 23 5.12 3.77 -3.00
CA VAL A 23 5.34 4.44 -1.71
C VAL A 23 5.00 3.47 -0.59
N ALA A 24 6.03 3.16 0.21
CA ALA A 24 5.87 2.33 1.40
C ALA A 24 4.98 3.03 2.42
N SER A 25 3.88 2.36 2.78
CA SER A 25 2.90 2.85 3.74
C SER A 25 2.99 2.11 5.08
N GLY A 26 3.67 0.95 5.12
CA GLY A 26 3.95 0.20 6.35
C GLY A 26 5.17 -0.72 6.22
N LEU A 27 5.92 -0.84 7.32
CA LEU A 27 7.02 -1.78 7.51
C LEU A 27 6.89 -2.38 8.91
N LEU A 28 6.88 -3.70 9.01
CA LEU A 28 6.66 -4.43 10.26
C LEU A 28 7.64 -5.59 10.34
N LYS A 29 8.23 -5.81 11.53
CA LYS A 29 8.92 -7.05 11.85
C LYS A 29 7.97 -7.95 12.64
N LEU A 30 7.72 -9.15 12.13
CA LEU A 30 6.90 -10.15 12.80
C LEU A 30 7.65 -10.80 13.96
N ASN A 31 6.91 -11.51 14.81
CA ASN A 31 7.44 -12.25 15.95
C ASN A 31 8.51 -13.29 15.55
N ASP A 32 8.36 -13.92 14.38
CA ASP A 32 9.30 -14.92 13.86
C ASP A 32 10.57 -14.31 13.23
N GLY A 33 10.66 -12.99 13.17
CA GLY A 33 11.78 -12.26 12.58
C GLY A 33 11.60 -11.83 11.13
N THR A 34 10.55 -12.31 10.43
CA THR A 34 10.22 -11.90 9.06
C THR A 34 9.91 -10.40 9.00
N LEU A 35 10.46 -9.71 8.01
CA LEU A 35 10.07 -8.34 7.69
C LEU A 35 8.93 -8.37 6.68
N LEU A 36 7.86 -7.62 6.93
CA LEU A 36 6.79 -7.35 5.99
C LEU A 36 6.81 -5.87 5.59
N CYS A 37 6.62 -5.59 4.31
CA CYS A 37 6.38 -4.25 3.81
C CYS A 37 5.10 -4.23 2.97
N VAL A 38 4.22 -3.29 3.29
CA VAL A 38 3.06 -2.93 2.48
C VAL A 38 3.32 -1.58 1.81
N PHE A 39 3.00 -1.50 0.53
CA PHE A 39 3.15 -0.26 -0.23
C PHE A 39 2.06 -0.11 -1.28
N ASN A 40 1.70 1.15 -1.52
CA ASN A 40 0.93 1.55 -2.68
C ASN A 40 1.81 1.50 -3.92
N THR A 41 1.27 1.01 -5.03
CA THR A 41 1.94 1.03 -6.33
C THR A 41 0.98 1.36 -7.46
N GLY A 42 1.45 2.14 -8.43
CA GLY A 42 0.68 2.55 -9.59
C GLY A 42 1.53 3.26 -10.64
N PRO A 43 0.90 3.78 -11.72
CA PRO A 43 1.59 4.56 -12.74
C PRO A 43 2.02 5.95 -12.27
N THR A 44 1.28 6.54 -11.34
CA THR A 44 1.50 7.90 -10.81
C THR A 44 1.13 7.96 -9.33
N LYS A 45 1.43 9.08 -8.68
CA LYS A 45 0.94 9.35 -7.32
C LYS A 45 -0.60 9.33 -7.31
N PHE A 46 -1.20 8.59 -6.37
CA PHE A 46 -2.65 8.50 -6.16
C PHE A 46 -3.45 8.12 -7.40
N SER A 47 -2.94 7.19 -8.21
CA SER A 47 -3.62 6.76 -9.42
C SER A 47 -4.98 6.13 -9.12
N PRO A 48 -6.00 6.32 -9.99
CA PRO A 48 -7.25 5.57 -9.92
C PRO A 48 -7.07 4.05 -10.05
N THR A 49 -5.91 3.60 -10.51
CA THR A 49 -5.55 2.18 -10.65
C THR A 49 -4.53 1.71 -9.63
N ASP A 50 -4.28 2.48 -8.56
CA ASP A 50 -3.35 2.09 -7.51
C ASP A 50 -3.76 0.74 -6.86
N GLN A 51 -2.74 -0.04 -6.53
CA GLN A 51 -2.86 -1.32 -5.86
C GLN A 51 -2.02 -1.33 -4.58
N ILE A 52 -2.35 -2.24 -3.67
CA ILE A 52 -1.51 -2.57 -2.53
C ILE A 52 -0.68 -3.81 -2.87
N VAL A 53 0.60 -3.75 -2.55
CA VAL A 53 1.51 -4.91 -2.62
C VAL A 53 2.02 -5.21 -1.21
N LEU A 54 2.00 -6.48 -0.83
CA LEU A 54 2.67 -7.02 0.35
C LEU A 54 3.92 -7.77 -0.11
N MET A 55 5.08 -7.35 0.38
CA MET A 55 6.35 -8.07 0.24
C MET A 55 6.86 -8.52 1.61
N SER A 56 7.66 -9.57 1.62
CA SER A 56 8.35 -10.04 2.81
C SER A 56 9.84 -10.27 2.56
N SER A 57 10.64 -10.19 3.61
CA SER A 57 12.03 -10.66 3.66
C SER A 57 12.24 -11.54 4.90
N GLN A 58 13.00 -12.62 4.74
CA GLN A 58 13.42 -13.51 5.83
C GLN A 58 14.91 -13.39 6.17
N ASP A 59 15.62 -12.53 5.43
CA ASP A 59 17.07 -12.31 5.49
C ASP A 59 17.38 -10.84 5.84
N MET A 60 16.59 -10.28 6.77
CA MET A 60 16.79 -8.92 7.30
C MET A 60 16.78 -7.80 6.25
N GLY A 61 16.13 -8.03 5.11
CA GLY A 61 15.88 -7.03 4.07
C GLY A 61 16.82 -7.12 2.87
N GLU A 62 17.66 -8.16 2.78
CA GLU A 62 18.52 -8.40 1.60
C GLU A 62 17.70 -8.79 0.37
N ILE A 63 16.77 -9.74 0.52
CA ILE A 63 15.91 -10.23 -0.55
C ILE A 63 14.44 -10.03 -0.17
N TRP A 64 13.70 -9.40 -1.09
CA TRP A 64 12.26 -9.17 -0.94
C TRP A 64 11.46 -10.00 -1.93
N VAL A 65 10.45 -10.69 -1.42
CA VAL A 65 9.55 -11.54 -2.20
C VAL A 65 8.14 -11.00 -2.12
N ILE A 66 7.46 -10.90 -3.26
CA ILE A 66 6.04 -10.57 -3.33
C ILE A 66 5.22 -11.71 -2.71
N ARG A 67 4.38 -11.38 -1.74
CA ARG A 67 3.43 -12.32 -1.11
C ARG A 67 2.02 -12.13 -1.64
N TYR A 68 1.61 -10.88 -1.81
CA TYR A 68 0.34 -10.50 -2.43
C TYR A 68 0.57 -9.26 -3.28
N ASP A 69 0.04 -9.22 -4.49
CA ASP A 69 0.21 -8.08 -5.40
C ASP A 69 -1.04 -7.65 -6.16
N ILE A 70 -2.18 -8.27 -5.86
CA ILE A 70 -3.49 -7.91 -6.40
C ILE A 70 -4.53 -8.09 -5.30
N PHE A 71 -5.09 -6.99 -4.82
CA PHE A 71 -6.32 -6.99 -4.05
C PHE A 71 -7.46 -6.61 -4.99
N SER A 72 -8.61 -7.28 -4.90
CA SER A 72 -9.79 -6.80 -5.63
C SER A 72 -10.15 -5.41 -5.09
N THR A 73 -10.08 -4.41 -5.96
CA THR A 73 -10.50 -3.05 -5.60
C THR A 73 -11.97 -2.79 -5.91
N ASN A 74 -12.70 -3.80 -6.42
CA ASN A 74 -14.15 -3.72 -6.57
C ASN A 74 -14.82 -3.96 -5.22
N PHE A 75 -15.67 -3.01 -4.80
CA PHE A 75 -16.47 -3.10 -3.60
C PHE A 75 -17.92 -2.77 -3.96
N ASN A 76 -18.86 -3.68 -3.64
CA ASN A 76 -20.28 -3.53 -3.98
C ASN A 76 -20.54 -3.13 -5.44
N GLN A 77 -19.82 -3.75 -6.39
CA GLN A 77 -19.88 -3.47 -7.83
C GLN A 77 -19.24 -2.15 -8.26
N THR A 78 -18.76 -1.33 -7.32
CA THR A 78 -18.07 -0.08 -7.59
C THR A 78 -16.57 -0.30 -7.67
N ILE A 79 -15.93 0.26 -8.70
CA ILE A 79 -14.47 0.23 -8.85
C ILE A 79 -13.88 1.35 -8.00
N GLY A 80 -12.87 1.01 -7.19
CA GLY A 80 -12.07 2.01 -6.48
C GLY A 80 -10.59 1.69 -6.52
N ALA A 81 -9.87 2.37 -5.64
CA ALA A 81 -8.43 2.17 -5.41
C ALA A 81 -8.14 2.20 -3.91
N PHE A 82 -7.20 1.36 -3.46
CA PHE A 82 -6.75 1.34 -2.07
C PHE A 82 -5.56 2.26 -1.85
N HIS A 83 -5.50 2.88 -0.67
CA HIS A 83 -4.50 3.85 -0.25
C HIS A 83 -4.10 3.63 1.21
N ASP A 84 -2.89 4.08 1.54
CA ASP A 84 -2.33 4.17 2.90
C ASP A 84 -2.46 2.89 3.73
N ALA A 85 -2.00 1.77 3.17
CA ALA A 85 -2.05 0.49 3.85
C ALA A 85 -1.22 0.49 5.15
N LYS A 86 -1.83 0.09 6.27
CA LYS A 86 -1.17 -0.13 7.56
C LYS A 86 -1.33 -1.58 7.98
N ILE A 87 -0.21 -2.20 8.35
CA ILE A 87 -0.17 -3.60 8.79
C ILE A 87 0.29 -3.69 10.24
N ILE A 88 -0.38 -4.54 11.02
CA ILE A 88 0.03 -4.90 12.39
C ILE A 88 -0.09 -6.41 12.60
N GLU A 89 0.71 -6.95 13.51
CA GLU A 89 0.59 -8.32 13.99
C GLU A 89 -0.12 -8.30 15.35
N LEU A 90 -1.33 -8.85 15.40
CA LEU A 90 -2.16 -8.87 16.62
C LEU A 90 -1.71 -9.97 17.60
N SER A 91 -1.26 -11.08 17.05
CA SER A 91 -0.61 -12.21 17.74
C SER A 91 0.28 -12.91 16.72
N PRO A 92 1.26 -13.74 17.13
CA PRO A 92 2.16 -14.43 16.19
C PRO A 92 1.40 -15.08 15.02
N GLY A 93 1.65 -14.63 13.80
CA GLY A 93 1.00 -15.12 12.57
C GLY A 93 -0.43 -14.65 12.32
N HIS A 94 -0.98 -13.74 13.13
CA HIS A 94 -2.30 -13.14 12.92
C HIS A 94 -2.13 -11.66 12.55
N LEU A 95 -2.36 -11.37 11.27
CA LEU A 95 -2.14 -10.05 10.70
C LEU A 95 -3.45 -9.30 10.51
N LEU A 96 -3.41 -8.01 10.80
CA LEU A 96 -4.47 -7.07 10.45
C LEU A 96 -3.92 -6.06 9.45
N LEU A 97 -4.61 -5.93 8.32
CA LEU A 97 -4.36 -4.90 7.32
C LEU A 97 -5.52 -3.89 7.32
N SER A 98 -5.19 -2.63 7.58
CA SER A 98 -6.10 -1.49 7.43
C SER A 98 -5.79 -0.76 6.14
N LEU A 99 -6.83 -0.47 5.35
CA LEU A 99 -6.75 0.16 4.04
C LEU A 99 -7.77 1.30 3.94
N PHE A 100 -7.41 2.35 3.20
CA PHE A 100 -8.35 3.38 2.76
C PHE A 100 -8.83 3.08 1.34
N TRP A 101 -10.13 2.97 1.10
CA TRP A 101 -10.68 2.74 -0.23
C TRP A 101 -11.31 4.02 -0.76
N VAL A 102 -10.94 4.40 -1.98
CA VAL A 102 -11.47 5.59 -2.66
C VAL A 102 -12.31 5.12 -3.84
N ASP A 103 -13.57 5.56 -3.88
CA ASP A 103 -14.44 5.38 -5.02
C ASP A 103 -13.87 6.09 -6.25
N ARG A 104 -13.77 5.38 -7.37
CA ARG A 104 -13.24 5.90 -8.65
C ARG A 104 -14.28 5.83 -9.76
N SER A 105 -15.56 5.65 -9.43
CA SER A 105 -16.65 5.61 -10.40
C SER A 105 -16.92 6.96 -11.08
N ASP A 106 -16.59 8.07 -10.41
CA ASP A 106 -16.75 9.42 -10.93
C ASP A 106 -15.43 10.21 -10.82
N SER A 107 -14.88 10.60 -11.96
CA SER A 107 -13.63 11.37 -12.06
C SER A 107 -13.77 12.85 -11.73
N SER A 108 -14.97 13.32 -11.35
CA SER A 108 -15.21 14.68 -10.86
C SER A 108 -15.14 14.78 -9.34
N TRP A 109 -15.11 13.65 -8.62
CA TRP A 109 -15.14 13.65 -7.16
C TRP A 109 -13.78 14.01 -6.55
N PRO A 110 -13.77 14.56 -5.32
CA PRO A 110 -12.52 14.77 -4.58
C PRO A 110 -11.67 13.49 -4.52
N MET A 111 -10.36 13.63 -4.70
CA MET A 111 -9.40 12.51 -4.78
C MET A 111 -9.55 11.55 -5.96
N SER A 112 -10.39 11.85 -6.95
CA SER A 112 -10.49 11.03 -8.15
C SER A 112 -9.34 11.25 -9.16
N ASP A 113 -8.62 12.37 -9.06
CA ASP A 113 -7.38 12.66 -9.80
C ASP A 113 -6.14 12.82 -8.88
N ALA A 114 -4.95 12.89 -9.50
CA ALA A 114 -3.67 13.05 -8.79
C ALA A 114 -3.31 14.51 -8.46
N GLU A 115 -3.99 15.48 -9.05
CA GLU A 115 -3.70 16.93 -9.02
C GLU A 115 -4.43 17.64 -7.86
N TYR A 116 -5.53 17.07 -7.37
CA TYR A 116 -6.44 17.62 -6.35
C TYR A 116 -5.83 17.79 -4.94
N TRP A 117 -4.63 17.25 -4.67
CA TRP A 117 -4.03 17.29 -3.34
C TRP A 117 -3.56 18.68 -2.86
N GLN A 118 -3.61 19.71 -3.70
CA GLN A 118 -3.37 21.09 -3.24
C GLN A 118 -4.46 21.58 -2.26
N ASP A 119 -5.68 21.02 -2.31
CA ASP A 119 -6.85 21.51 -1.56
C ASP A 119 -7.21 20.67 -0.32
N MET A 120 -6.52 19.55 -0.07
CA MET A 120 -6.89 18.57 0.97
C MET A 120 -6.54 18.93 2.43
N GLN A 121 -6.00 20.12 2.71
CA GLN A 121 -5.78 20.56 4.10
C GLN A 121 -7.09 20.78 4.90
N GLN A 122 -8.27 20.68 4.28
CA GLN A 122 -9.55 21.05 4.91
C GLN A 122 -10.49 19.89 5.26
N TRP A 123 -10.29 18.65 4.79
CA TRP A 123 -11.32 17.61 4.96
C TRP A 123 -10.74 16.21 5.17
N SER A 124 -10.96 15.65 6.37
CA SER A 124 -10.66 14.26 6.72
C SER A 124 -11.91 13.56 7.25
N LEU A 125 -12.48 12.67 6.45
CA LEU A 125 -13.38 11.61 6.94
C LEU A 125 -12.98 10.31 6.24
N GLY A 126 -12.32 9.43 6.99
CA GLY A 126 -11.85 8.14 6.50
C GLY A 126 -12.73 7.00 7.02
N MET A 127 -13.24 6.14 6.13
CA MET A 127 -13.73 4.81 6.51
C MET A 127 -12.58 3.79 6.40
N ALA A 128 -12.38 3.02 7.46
CA ALA A 128 -11.42 1.91 7.52
C ALA A 128 -12.16 0.59 7.27
N TYR A 129 -11.61 -0.27 6.40
CA TYR A 129 -12.12 -1.62 6.18
C TYR A 129 -11.11 -2.68 6.62
N TYR A 130 -11.64 -3.78 7.14
CA TYR A 130 -10.91 -4.87 7.76
C TYR A 130 -10.69 -6.00 6.74
N VAL A 131 -9.44 -6.42 6.56
CA VAL A 131 -9.11 -7.68 5.89
C VAL A 131 -8.23 -8.49 6.84
N ALA A 132 -8.75 -9.64 7.31
CA ALA A 132 -7.95 -10.65 7.97
C ALA A 132 -7.23 -11.46 6.88
N ILE A 133 -5.91 -11.55 6.97
CA ILE A 133 -5.05 -12.30 6.03
C ILE A 133 -4.49 -13.51 6.77
#